data_AF-A0A944HDE5-F1
#
_entry.id   AF-A0A944HDE5-F1
#
_cell.length_a   1.000
_cell.length_b   1.000
_cell.length_c   1.000
_cell.angle_alpha   90.00
_cell.angle_beta   90.00
_cell.angle_gamma   90.00
#
_symmetry.space_group_name_H-M   'P 1'
#
loop_
_entity.id
_entity.type
_entity.pdbx_description
1 polymer ?
#
loop_
_entity_poly.entity_id
_entity_poly.type
_entity_poly.pdbx_seq_one_letter_code
_entity_poly.pdbx_strand_id
1 'polypeptide(L)'
;MSIVDERFQQDLGLLFLRLSGGLFLLWVHGLPKLLHYSVELTRIEDPFHLGATPTLMLAIFAEVLCPLLIMAGVFVRLACVPILFLLAVALVVVHPQWTLEEGQFGWLLLIVFTSVLIAGPGRLAMNTRFVGVLRHV
;
A
#
# COMPACT_ATOMS: atom_id res chain seq x y z
N MET A 1 -15.92 -27.90 12.16
CA MET A 1 -15.08 -26.69 12.24
C MET A 1 -15.74 -25.74 13.23
N SER A 2 -15.04 -25.22 14.24
CA SER A 2 -15.65 -24.28 15.19
C SER A 2 -15.62 -22.85 14.63
N ILE A 3 -16.57 -21.99 15.03
CA ILE A 3 -16.60 -20.57 14.61
C ILE A 3 -15.32 -19.83 15.06
N VAL A 4 -14.62 -20.32 16.09
CA VAL A 4 -13.33 -19.77 16.54
C VAL A 4 -12.22 -20.04 15.53
N ASP A 5 -12.19 -21.26 14.96
CA ASP A 5 -11.20 -21.65 13.95
C ASP A 5 -11.34 -20.83 12.67
N GLU A 6 -12.59 -20.63 12.22
CA GLU A 6 -12.90 -19.83 11.02
C GLU A 6 -12.43 -18.37 11.17
N ARG A 7 -12.69 -17.75 12.33
CA ARG A 7 -12.25 -16.38 12.61
C ARG A 7 -10.72 -16.27 12.63
N PHE A 8 -10.03 -17.25 13.21
CA PHE A 8 -8.56 -17.25 13.23
C PHE A 8 -7.96 -17.38 11.83
N GLN A 9 -8.52 -18.26 11.00
CA GLN A 9 -8.11 -18.41 9.59
C GLN A 9 -8.30 -17.12 8.79
N GLN A 10 -9.41 -16.40 9.02
CA GLN A 10 -9.64 -15.09 8.40
C GLN A 10 -8.58 -14.06 8.79
N ASP A 11 -8.18 -13.98 10.07
CA ASP A 11 -7.13 -13.04 10.45
C ASP A 11 -5.76 -13.43 9.89
N LEU A 12 -5.46 -14.72 9.80
CA LEU A 12 -4.24 -15.19 9.15
C LEU A 12 -4.23 -14.80 7.68
N GLY A 13 -5.37 -14.93 7.00
CA GLY A 13 -5.53 -14.45 5.63
C GLY A 13 -5.28 -12.95 5.50
N LEU A 14 -5.84 -12.13 6.39
CA LEU A 14 -5.60 -10.68 6.40
C LEU A 14 -4.16 -10.31 6.75
N LEU A 15 -3.53 -11.02 7.69
CA LEU A 15 -2.12 -10.83 8.01
C LEU A 15 -1.25 -11.15 6.78
N PHE A 16 -1.50 -12.30 6.14
CA PHE A 16 -0.80 -12.69 4.92
C PHE A 16 -0.97 -11.65 3.81
N LEU A 17 -2.19 -11.17 3.58
CA LEU A 17 -2.49 -10.16 2.57
C LEU A 17 -1.74 -8.84 2.83
N ARG A 18 -1.70 -8.39 4.09
CA ARG A 18 -0.97 -7.18 4.49
C ARG A 18 0.54 -7.34 4.32
N LEU A 19 1.10 -8.46 4.78
CA LEU A 19 2.53 -8.73 4.70
C LEU A 19 2.99 -8.91 3.26
N SER A 20 2.30 -9.73 2.47
CA SER A 20 2.66 -9.97 1.06
C SER A 20 2.49 -8.70 0.23
N GLY A 21 1.32 -8.07 0.24
CA GLY A 21 1.08 -6.83 -0.52
C GLY A 21 2.01 -5.70 -0.13
N GLY A 22 2.20 -5.49 1.17
CA GLY A 22 3.13 -4.49 1.71
C GLY A 22 4.58 -4.76 1.32
N LEU A 23 5.03 -6.02 1.39
CA LEU A 23 6.39 -6.41 1.01
C LEU A 23 6.64 -6.21 -0.48
N PHE A 24 5.70 -6.63 -1.34
CA PHE A 24 5.84 -6.47 -2.79
C PHE A 24 5.90 -5.00 -3.21
N LEU A 25 5.01 -4.16 -2.65
CA LEU A 25 5.03 -2.72 -2.92
C LEU A 25 6.34 -2.08 -2.43
N LEU A 26 6.73 -2.38 -1.18
CA LEU A 26 7.94 -1.83 -0.57
C LEU A 26 9.19 -2.25 -1.34
N TRP A 27 9.32 -3.53 -1.70
CA TRP A 27 10.52 -4.07 -2.31
C TRP A 27 10.70 -3.61 -3.75
N VAL A 28 9.62 -3.66 -4.54
CA VAL A 28 9.68 -3.40 -5.99
C VAL A 28 9.62 -1.90 -6.30
N HIS A 29 8.83 -1.13 -5.56
CA HIS A 29 8.60 0.29 -5.87
C HIS A 29 9.21 1.25 -4.85
N GLY A 30 9.11 0.94 -3.55
CA GLY A 30 9.55 1.84 -2.49
C GLY A 30 11.06 1.89 -2.28
N LEU A 31 11.72 0.74 -2.11
CA LEU A 31 13.16 0.65 -1.84
C LEU A 31 14.02 1.30 -2.94
N PRO A 32 13.76 1.10 -4.25
CA PRO A 32 14.52 1.79 -5.28
C PRO A 32 14.46 3.32 -5.16
N LYS A 33 13.28 3.87 -4.83
CA LYS A 33 13.08 5.32 -4.63
C LYS A 33 13.87 5.89 -3.47
N LEU A 34 14.03 5.11 -2.39
CA LEU A 34 14.87 5.50 -1.25
C LEU A 34 16.36 5.38 -1.54
N LEU A 35 16.78 4.23 -2.09
CA LEU A 35 18.20 3.91 -2.25
C LEU A 35 18.84 4.64 -3.43
N HIS A 36 18.05 5.01 -4.44
CA HIS A 36 18.51 5.66 -5.66
C HIS A 36 17.85 7.03 -5.88
N TYR A 37 17.63 7.76 -4.78
CA TYR A 37 16.91 9.04 -4.76
C TYR A 37 17.33 10.03 -5.87
N SER A 38 18.63 10.27 -6.06
CA SER A 38 19.12 11.21 -7.08
C SER A 38 18.81 10.79 -8.52
N VAL A 39 18.75 9.48 -8.79
CA VAL A 39 18.39 8.94 -10.10
C VAL A 39 16.88 8.99 -10.29
N GLU A 40 16.12 8.67 -9.26
CA GLU A 40 14.66 8.68 -9.30
C GLU A 40 14.09 10.10 -9.41
N LEU A 41 14.79 11.10 -8.86
CA LEU A 41 14.46 12.52 -9.05
C LEU A 41 14.41 12.95 -10.52
N THR A 42 15.21 12.34 -11.39
CA THR A 42 15.23 12.69 -12.82
C THR A 42 14.23 11.88 -13.66
N ARG A 43 13.68 10.82 -13.08
CA ARG A 43 12.73 9.88 -13.73
C ARG A 43 11.30 10.06 -13.29
N ILE A 44 11.08 10.62 -12.10
CA ILE A 44 9.74 10.74 -11.52
C ILE A 44 8.85 11.60 -12.44
N GLU A 45 7.71 11.04 -12.82
CA GLU A 45 6.70 11.77 -13.57
C GLU A 45 5.85 12.61 -12.60
N ASP A 46 5.61 13.87 -12.95
CA ASP A 46 4.95 14.85 -12.10
C ASP A 46 3.66 15.39 -12.77
N PRO A 47 2.58 14.58 -12.82
CA PRO A 47 1.36 14.95 -13.53
C PRO A 47 0.67 16.19 -12.93
N PHE A 48 0.96 16.52 -11.67
CA PHE A 48 0.37 17.65 -10.95
C PHE A 48 1.27 18.89 -10.91
N HIS A 49 2.45 18.86 -11.55
CA HIS A 49 3.38 19.99 -11.62
C HIS A 49 3.78 20.57 -10.25
N LEU A 50 3.99 19.71 -9.25
CA LEU A 50 4.42 20.08 -7.90
C LEU A 50 5.94 20.30 -7.82
N GLY A 51 6.69 19.73 -8.77
CA GLY A 51 8.13 19.60 -8.79
C GLY A 51 8.60 18.18 -8.44
N ALA A 52 9.75 17.77 -8.99
CA ALA A 52 10.28 16.41 -8.83
C ALA A 52 10.50 16.02 -7.36
N THR A 53 11.06 16.92 -6.55
CA THR A 53 11.34 16.68 -5.13
C THR A 53 10.10 16.37 -4.29
N PRO A 54 9.06 17.23 -4.26
CA PRO A 54 7.85 16.92 -3.49
C PRO A 54 7.12 15.69 -4.04
N THR A 55 7.07 15.49 -5.35
CA THR A 55 6.42 14.32 -5.96
C THR A 55 7.13 13.02 -5.57
N LEU A 56 8.46 12.98 -5.60
CA LEU A 56 9.22 11.81 -5.15
C LEU A 56 9.07 11.55 -3.65
N MET A 57 9.03 12.60 -2.82
CA MET A 57 8.81 12.45 -1.37
C MET A 57 7.43 11.88 -1.06
N LEU A 58 6.38 12.32 -1.77
CA LEU A 58 5.04 11.75 -1.64
C LEU A 58 5.00 10.29 -2.09
N ALA A 59 5.72 9.95 -3.16
CA ALA A 59 5.85 8.57 -3.63
C ALA A 59 6.54 7.68 -2.59
N ILE A 60 7.66 8.13 -2.02
CA ILE A 60 8.38 7.43 -0.94
C ILE A 60 7.49 7.26 0.29
N PHE A 61 6.74 8.29 0.68
CA PHE A 61 5.81 8.19 1.80
C PHE A 61 4.76 7.09 1.55
N ALA A 62 4.14 7.09 0.37
CA ALA A 62 3.12 6.12 0.00
C ALA A 62 3.69 4.70 -0.17
N GLU A 63 4.89 4.53 -0.71
CA GLU A 63 5.42 3.20 -1.06
C GLU A 63 6.42 2.63 -0.06
N VAL A 64 6.79 3.39 0.97
CA VAL A 64 7.70 2.92 2.03
C VAL A 64 7.04 3.01 3.39
N LEU A 65 6.68 4.21 3.83
CA LEU A 65 6.15 4.39 5.18
C LEU A 65 4.78 3.72 5.31
N CYS A 66 3.87 3.93 4.37
CA CYS A 66 2.53 3.34 4.41
C CYS A 66 2.53 1.80 4.37
N PRO A 67 3.27 1.09 3.50
CA PRO A 67 3.32 -0.37 3.55
C PRO A 67 3.95 -0.89 4.85
N LEU A 68 4.96 -0.20 5.42
CA LEU A 68 5.50 -0.57 6.74
C LEU A 68 4.43 -0.48 7.84
N LEU A 69 3.62 0.58 7.83
CA LEU A 69 2.49 0.74 8.76
C LEU A 69 1.42 -0.36 8.57
N ILE A 70 1.08 -0.70 7.32
CA ILE A 70 0.13 -1.77 6.98
C ILE A 70 0.62 -3.13 7.48
N MET A 71 1.90 -3.45 7.25
CA MET A 71 2.54 -4.68 7.70
C MET A 71 2.56 -4.77 9.23
N ALA A 72 2.93 -3.69 9.92
CA ALA A 72 2.86 -3.60 11.38
C ALA A 72 1.41 -3.68 11.90
N GLY A 73 0.44 -3.34 11.07
CA GLY A 73 -0.97 -3.29 11.45
C GLY A 73 -1.30 -2.05 12.28
N VAL A 74 -0.77 -0.90 11.90
CA VAL A 74 -1.01 0.40 12.54
C VAL A 74 -1.59 1.34 11.49
N PHE A 75 -2.72 2.01 11.79
CA PHE A 75 -3.40 2.92 10.87
C PHE A 75 -3.62 2.33 9.47
N VAL A 76 -4.06 1.08 9.41
CA VAL A 76 -4.05 0.28 8.16
C VAL A 76 -4.95 0.91 7.10
N ARG A 77 -6.16 1.37 7.47
CA ARG A 77 -7.09 1.98 6.52
C ARG A 77 -6.56 3.32 6.02
N LEU A 78 -6.01 4.15 6.91
CA LEU A 78 -5.43 5.43 6.52
C LEU A 78 -4.21 5.25 5.63
N ALA A 79 -3.34 4.29 5.92
CA ALA A 79 -2.15 3.99 5.12
C ALA A 79 -2.49 3.43 3.74
N CYS A 80 -3.65 2.79 3.56
CA CYS A 80 -4.09 2.35 2.23
C CYS A 80 -4.45 3.50 1.29
N VAL A 81 -4.97 4.63 1.82
CA VAL A 81 -5.41 5.77 0.99
C VAL A 81 -4.29 6.34 0.10
N PRO A 82 -3.10 6.72 0.62
CA PRO A 82 -2.03 7.24 -0.22
C PRO A 82 -1.49 6.21 -1.21
N ILE A 83 -1.44 4.93 -0.84
CA ILE A 83 -1.03 3.83 -1.74
C ILE A 83 -2.00 3.72 -2.92
N LEU A 84 -3.31 3.65 -2.63
CA LEU A 84 -4.32 3.50 -3.67
C LEU A 84 -4.38 4.71 -4.59
N PHE A 85 -4.24 5.90 -4.03
CA PHE A 85 -4.16 7.13 -4.82
C PHE A 85 -2.95 7.10 -5.76
N LEU A 86 -1.76 6.75 -5.25
CA LEU A 86 -0.54 6.67 -6.06
C LEU A 86 -0.67 5.65 -7.18
N LEU A 87 -1.14 4.43 -6.86
CA LEU A 87 -1.31 3.36 -7.86
C LEU A 87 -2.34 3.74 -8.93
N ALA A 88 -3.44 4.38 -8.54
CA ALA A 88 -4.46 4.84 -9.49
C ALA A 88 -3.90 5.93 -10.42
N VAL A 89 -3.16 6.90 -9.89
CA VAL A 89 -2.50 7.95 -10.70
C VAL A 89 -1.47 7.33 -11.64
N ALA A 90 -0.64 6.41 -11.15
CA ALA A 90 0.36 5.72 -11.96
C ALA A 90 -0.26 4.99 -13.16
N LEU A 91 -1.37 4.25 -12.94
CA LEU A 91 -2.01 3.47 -13.99
C LEU A 91 -2.87 4.31 -14.94
N VAL A 92 -3.64 5.26 -14.42
CA VAL A 92 -4.70 5.94 -15.20
C VAL A 92 -4.21 7.27 -15.79
N VAL A 93 -3.29 7.95 -15.12
CA VAL A 93 -2.84 9.29 -15.53
C VAL A 93 -1.46 9.23 -16.17
N VAL A 94 -0.55 8.48 -15.56
CA VAL A 94 0.86 8.44 -15.98
C VAL A 94 1.09 7.40 -17.10
N HIS A 95 0.45 6.23 -17.00
CA HIS A 95 0.53 5.18 -18.01
C HIS A 95 -0.82 4.73 -18.59
N PRO A 96 -1.66 5.64 -19.10
CA PRO A 96 -2.98 5.30 -19.67
C PRO A 96 -2.92 4.36 -20.88
N GLN A 97 -1.78 4.33 -21.56
CA GLN A 97 -1.54 3.47 -22.72
C GLN A 97 -1.19 2.02 -22.38
N TRP A 98 -0.87 1.71 -21.11
CA TRP A 98 -0.51 0.35 -20.74
C TRP A 98 -1.66 -0.61 -20.95
N THR A 99 -1.34 -1.72 -21.61
CA THR A 99 -2.22 -2.89 -21.70
C THR A 99 -2.40 -3.51 -20.31
N LEU A 100 -3.40 -4.40 -20.19
CA LEU A 100 -3.59 -5.16 -18.95
C LEU A 100 -2.35 -5.99 -18.60
N GLU A 101 -1.61 -6.47 -19.61
CA GLU A 101 -0.38 -7.23 -19.40
C GLU A 101 0.71 -6.40 -18.73
N GLU A 102 0.95 -5.18 -19.22
CA GLU A 102 1.96 -4.26 -18.68
C GLU A 102 1.56 -3.72 -17.29
N GLY A 103 0.29 -3.38 -17.10
CA GLY A 103 -0.23 -2.82 -15.86
C GLY A 103 -0.63 -3.84 -14.79
N GLN A 104 -0.56 -5.16 -15.07
CA GLN A 104 -1.16 -6.20 -14.22
C GLN A 104 -0.72 -6.12 -12.76
N PHE A 105 0.55 -5.79 -12.50
CA PHE A 105 1.08 -5.73 -11.14
C PHE A 105 0.49 -4.55 -10.36
N GLY A 106 0.40 -3.38 -11.00
CA GLY A 106 -0.27 -2.22 -10.41
C GLY A 106 -1.74 -2.50 -10.11
N TRP A 107 -2.46 -3.11 -11.05
CA TRP A 107 -3.86 -3.52 -10.85
C TRP A 107 -4.01 -4.54 -9.71
N LEU A 108 -3.11 -5.53 -9.63
CA LEU A 108 -3.12 -6.53 -8.57
C LEU A 108 -2.89 -5.88 -7.19
N LEU A 109 -1.92 -4.99 -7.07
CA LEU A 109 -1.68 -4.24 -5.84
C LEU A 109 -2.88 -3.37 -5.46
N LEU A 110 -3.53 -2.74 -6.44
CA LEU A 110 -4.75 -1.95 -6.21
C LEU A 110 -5.88 -2.82 -5.66
N ILE A 111 -6.08 -4.03 -6.20
CA ILE A 111 -7.05 -5.01 -5.67
C ILE A 111 -6.68 -5.45 -4.25
N VAL A 112 -5.41 -5.76 -3.99
CA VAL A 112 -4.91 -6.20 -2.69
C VAL A 112 -5.12 -5.13 -1.62
N PHE A 113 -4.66 -3.89 -1.86
CA PHE A 113 -4.79 -2.81 -0.88
C PHE A 113 -6.24 -2.32 -0.74
N THR A 114 -7.07 -2.42 -1.78
CA THR A 114 -8.51 -2.17 -1.65
C THR A 114 -9.17 -3.22 -0.77
N SER A 115 -8.79 -4.49 -0.93
CA SER A 115 -9.27 -5.57 -0.06
C SER A 115 -8.87 -5.35 1.41
N VAL A 116 -7.63 -4.91 1.65
CA VAL A 116 -7.15 -4.53 3.00
C VAL A 116 -7.92 -3.31 3.53
N LEU A 117 -8.18 -2.29 2.70
CA LEU A 117 -8.97 -1.12 3.10
C LEU A 117 -10.39 -1.49 3.53
N ILE A 118 -11.06 -2.37 2.77
CA ILE A 118 -12.44 -2.81 3.05
C ILE A 118 -12.46 -3.68 4.32
N ALA A 119 -11.65 -4.74 4.36
CA ALA A 119 -11.61 -5.68 5.46
C ALA A 119 -11.05 -5.07 6.76
N GLY A 120 -10.15 -4.09 6.63
CA GLY A 120 -9.48 -3.43 7.73
C GLY A 120 -8.29 -4.21 8.30
N PRO A 121 -7.79 -3.81 9.49
CA PRO A 121 -6.52 -4.33 10.04
C PRO A 121 -6.55 -5.82 10.44
N GLY A 122 -7.72 -6.38 10.77
CA GLY A 122 -7.85 -7.72 11.37
C GLY A 122 -7.41 -7.78 12.85
N ARG A 123 -7.67 -8.89 13.56
CA ARG A 123 -7.32 -8.99 15.00
C ARG A 123 -5.83 -9.21 15.26
N LEU A 124 -5.08 -9.71 14.27
CA LEU A 124 -3.63 -9.90 14.37
C LEU A 124 -2.82 -8.62 14.09
N ALA A 125 -3.49 -7.47 13.94
CA ALA A 125 -2.82 -6.18 13.83
C ALA A 125 -2.44 -5.61 15.20
N MET A 126 -1.33 -4.86 15.24
CA MET A 126 -0.88 -4.19 16.45
C MET A 126 -1.88 -3.14 16.95
N ASN A 127 -2.72 -2.61 16.04
CA ASN A 127 -3.80 -1.67 16.36
C ASN A 127 -4.83 -2.17 17.38
N THR A 128 -4.94 -3.50 17.57
CA THR A 128 -5.82 -4.09 18.58
C THR A 128 -5.50 -3.65 20.01
N ARG A 129 -4.26 -3.18 20.24
CA ARG A 129 -3.82 -2.62 21.52
C ARG A 129 -4.28 -1.18 21.75
N PHE A 130 -4.75 -0.46 20.73
CA PHE A 130 -5.34 0.86 20.91
C PHE A 130 -6.81 0.77 21.31
N VAL A 131 -7.27 1.80 22.02
CA VAL A 131 -8.63 1.95 22.53
C VAL A 131 -9.44 2.85 21.60
N GLY A 132 -10.73 2.53 21.42
CA GLY A 132 -11.67 3.36 20.66
C GLY A 132 -11.53 3.25 19.14
N VAL A 133 -11.86 4.33 18.42
CA VAL A 133 -11.89 4.38 16.94
C VAL A 133 -10.55 3.97 16.33
N LEU A 134 -9.43 4.29 16.98
CA LEU A 134 -8.07 3.97 16.54
C LEU A 134 -7.82 2.47 16.34
N ARG A 135 -8.61 1.59 16.98
CA ARG A 135 -8.51 0.13 16.77
C ARG A 135 -8.85 -0.30 15.34
N HIS A 136 -9.76 0.43 14.68
CA HIS A 136 -10.33 0.03 13.38
C HIS A 136 -9.75 0.82 12.20
N VAL A 137 -8.93 1.83 12.49
CA VAL A 137 -8.35 2.79 11.53
C VAL A 137 -7.05 2.27 10.94
#